data_AF-A0A8S9SIL9-F1
#
_entry.id   AF-A0A8S9SIL9-F1
#
_cell.length_a   1.000
_cell.length_b   1.000
_cell.length_c   1.000
_cell.angle_alpha   90.00
_cell.angle_beta   90.00
_cell.angle_gamma   90.00
#
_symmetry.space_group_name_H-M   'P 1'
#
loop_
_entity.id
_entity.type
_entity.pdbx_description
1 polymer ?
#
loop_
_entity_poly.entity_id
_entity_poly.type
_entity_poly.pdbx_seq_one_letter_code
_entity_poly.pdbx_strand_id
1 'polypeptide(L)'
;MEIRTRRRRPHIPEIRVGKKEEEEEQPLSPAARLFHAPEFNCNIISVVGLKSKIKPAVIIEGIKQTLIRHPRFSCKMVESGNKRREQKWVQTKVVAEDHVVIPKIDMHNIGNANADAFLDSYVSNLTTIPLDTSKPLWEVHLLDLRTSDAENVAILKIHHSVGDGMSLMSLVLACTRKTSNPDELPSLPNQKSSLSGSRSYSRLLWLVMALWSVVMLVLNTVCDALEFIATAMFLKDTETPIKGNFRLSTSKRMCCVHRTVSFDDLKLIKNAMQMTVNDVILGVSQAGLSQYLKRRYGEQEEPMPKGIRLRAALLVNIRPATGIQAN
;
A
#
# COMPACT_ATOMS: atom_id res chain seq x y z
N MET A 1 22.81 2.17 18.05
CA MET A 1 22.38 3.00 19.19
C MET A 1 21.19 2.29 19.82
N GLU A 2 21.43 1.46 20.83
CA GLU A 2 20.38 0.69 21.53
C GLU A 2 19.66 1.59 22.53
N ILE A 3 18.33 1.56 22.54
CA ILE A 3 17.51 2.20 23.57
C ILE A 3 16.85 1.09 24.37
N ARG A 4 17.25 0.96 25.63
CA ARG A 4 16.76 -0.03 26.59
C ARG A 4 15.86 0.67 27.60
N THR A 5 14.58 0.31 27.67
CA THR A 5 13.68 0.78 28.75
C THR A 5 12.98 -0.40 29.42
N ARG A 6 13.40 -0.69 30.66
CA ARG A 6 12.77 -1.67 31.55
C ARG A 6 11.86 -0.90 32.53
N ARG A 7 10.56 -1.20 32.58
CA ARG A 7 9.68 -0.79 33.68
C ARG A 7 8.81 -1.98 34.13
N ARG A 8 8.95 -2.37 35.39
CA ARG A 8 8.03 -3.31 36.08
C ARG A 8 6.77 -2.55 36.51
N ARG A 9 5.59 -3.13 36.35
CA ARG A 9 4.32 -2.66 36.96
C ARG A 9 3.89 -3.62 38.08
N PRO A 10 3.20 -3.14 39.13
CA PRO A 10 2.69 -3.99 40.21
C PRO A 10 1.39 -4.69 39.82
N HIS A 11 1.16 -5.86 40.41
CA HIS A 11 -0.03 -6.70 40.23
C HIS A 11 -1.22 -6.10 40.99
N ILE A 12 -2.36 -5.88 40.32
CA ILE A 12 -3.64 -5.49 40.94
C ILE A 12 -4.63 -6.64 40.68
N PRO A 13 -5.46 -7.07 41.64
CA PRO A 13 -6.32 -8.26 41.50
C PRO A 13 -7.50 -8.02 40.55
N GLU A 14 -7.88 -9.07 39.82
CA GLU A 14 -9.00 -9.11 38.88
C GLU A 14 -10.35 -8.88 39.57
N ILE A 15 -11.05 -7.82 39.14
CA ILE A 15 -12.47 -7.62 39.41
C ILE A 15 -13.23 -8.21 38.21
N ARG A 16 -14.06 -9.23 38.47
CA ARG A 16 -15.00 -9.79 37.49
C ARG A 16 -16.04 -8.73 37.14
N VAL A 17 -15.93 -8.15 35.95
CA VAL A 17 -16.93 -7.24 35.39
C VAL A 17 -17.88 -8.06 34.51
N GLY A 18 -19.17 -7.96 34.80
CA GLY A 18 -20.25 -8.64 34.08
C GLY A 18 -20.34 -8.26 32.61
N LYS A 19 -21.02 -9.13 31.86
CA LYS A 19 -21.37 -9.04 30.43
C LYS A 19 -21.40 -7.59 29.92
N LYS A 20 -20.34 -7.16 29.26
CA LYS A 20 -20.38 -6.08 28.29
C LYS A 20 -20.81 -6.68 26.96
N GLU A 21 -21.65 -5.93 26.26
CA GLU A 21 -22.11 -6.14 24.89
C GLU A 21 -21.00 -6.76 24.04
N GLU A 22 -21.31 -7.84 23.31
CA GLU A 22 -20.38 -8.48 22.38
C GLU A 22 -20.00 -7.45 21.30
N GLU A 23 -18.89 -6.73 21.51
CA GLU A 23 -18.26 -5.91 20.48
C GLU A 23 -18.04 -6.82 19.25
N GLU A 24 -18.53 -6.41 18.09
CA GLU A 24 -18.56 -7.23 16.86
C GLU A 24 -17.16 -7.74 16.47
N GLU A 25 -16.80 -8.94 16.94
CA GLU A 25 -15.55 -9.59 16.57
C GLU A 25 -15.61 -10.07 15.12
N GLN A 26 -14.88 -9.42 14.22
CA GLN A 26 -14.86 -9.79 12.80
C GLN A 26 -13.65 -10.69 12.49
N PRO A 27 -13.82 -11.82 11.77
CA PRO A 27 -12.71 -12.66 11.37
C PRO A 27 -11.82 -11.96 10.34
N LEU A 28 -10.53 -12.28 10.33
CA LEU A 28 -9.63 -11.79 9.27
C LEU A 28 -9.97 -12.42 7.91
N SER A 29 -9.90 -11.61 6.86
CA SER A 29 -9.98 -12.10 5.48
C SER A 29 -8.77 -12.98 5.13
N PRO A 30 -8.88 -13.89 4.14
CA PRO A 30 -7.75 -14.71 3.70
C PRO A 30 -6.50 -13.89 3.31
N ALA A 31 -6.71 -12.76 2.63
CA ALA A 31 -5.63 -11.85 2.26
C ALA A 31 -5.00 -11.18 3.50
N ALA A 32 -5.81 -10.74 4.47
CA ALA A 32 -5.30 -10.17 5.71
C ALA A 32 -4.43 -11.19 6.47
N ARG A 33 -4.87 -12.45 6.57
CA ARG A 33 -4.09 -13.54 7.18
C ARG A 33 -2.75 -13.76 6.48
N LEU A 34 -2.73 -13.71 5.14
CA LEU A 34 -1.49 -13.82 4.37
C LEU A 34 -0.53 -12.67 4.68
N PHE A 35 -1.03 -11.43 4.74
CA PHE A 35 -0.20 -10.27 5.09
C PHE A 35 0.32 -10.28 6.53
N HIS A 36 -0.30 -11.04 7.42
CA HIS A 36 0.16 -11.23 8.80
C HIS A 36 1.12 -12.40 8.99
N ALA A 37 1.43 -13.17 7.93
CA ALA A 37 2.41 -14.22 8.02
C ALA A 37 3.81 -13.64 8.32
N PRO A 38 4.63 -14.27 9.19
CA PRO A 38 5.93 -13.73 9.62
C PRO A 38 6.89 -13.34 8.49
N GLU A 39 6.75 -13.97 7.33
CA GLU A 39 7.56 -13.73 6.14
C GLU A 39 7.20 -12.44 5.39
N PHE A 40 6.00 -11.90 5.65
CA PHE A 40 5.41 -10.74 4.98
C PHE A 40 5.28 -9.53 5.92
N ASN A 41 6.19 -8.56 5.78
CA ASN A 41 6.02 -7.23 6.38
C ASN A 41 5.47 -6.27 5.32
N CYS A 42 4.18 -6.41 5.00
CA CYS A 42 3.56 -5.67 3.91
C CYS A 42 2.89 -4.39 4.43
N ASN A 43 3.54 -3.24 4.20
CA ASN A 43 3.04 -1.93 4.61
C ASN A 43 2.89 -1.01 3.40
N ILE A 44 1.81 -0.24 3.40
CA ILE A 44 1.64 0.92 2.52
C ILE A 44 2.34 2.10 3.19
N ILE A 45 3.25 2.75 2.47
CA ILE A 45 3.91 3.97 2.91
C ILE A 45 3.53 5.09 1.95
N SER A 46 2.94 6.16 2.48
CA SER A 46 2.64 7.39 1.75
C SER A 46 3.50 8.52 2.31
N VAL A 47 4.19 9.23 1.43
CA VAL A 47 5.04 10.38 1.78
C VAL A 47 4.37 11.64 1.24
N VAL A 48 4.10 12.59 2.12
CA VAL A 48 3.40 13.83 1.81
C VAL A 48 4.30 15.01 2.13
N GLY A 49 4.73 15.72 1.09
CA GLY A 49 5.43 17.00 1.22
C GLY A 49 4.45 18.14 1.51
N LEU A 50 4.78 18.96 2.50
CA LEU A 50 3.97 20.10 2.94
C LEU A 50 4.72 21.41 2.68
N LYS A 51 4.01 22.42 2.18
CA LYS A 51 4.55 23.77 1.94
C LYS A 51 4.67 24.62 3.21
N SER A 52 4.17 24.13 4.34
CA SER A 52 4.12 24.85 5.60
C SER A 52 4.65 23.97 6.74
N LYS A 53 5.11 24.63 7.81
CA LYS A 53 5.58 23.97 9.03
C LYS A 53 4.46 23.15 9.67
N ILE A 54 4.76 21.92 10.07
CA ILE A 54 3.81 21.05 10.75
C ILE A 54 3.68 21.51 12.20
N LYS A 55 2.43 21.66 12.67
CA LYS A 55 2.10 21.78 14.10
C LYS A 55 1.55 20.44 14.58
N PRO A 56 2.34 19.62 15.31
CA PRO A 56 1.93 18.26 15.66
C PRO A 56 0.58 18.18 16.39
N ALA A 57 0.29 19.14 17.28
CA ALA A 57 -0.99 19.21 17.99
C ALA A 57 -2.19 19.32 17.03
N VAL A 58 -2.06 20.07 15.94
CA VAL A 58 -3.13 20.23 14.93
C VAL A 58 -3.36 18.91 14.18
N ILE A 59 -2.28 18.20 13.83
CA ILE A 59 -2.38 16.90 13.16
C ILE A 59 -3.04 15.85 14.08
N ILE A 60 -2.61 15.80 15.35
CA ILE A 60 -3.18 14.89 16.35
C ILE A 60 -4.68 15.14 16.51
N GLU A 61 -5.10 16.41 16.60
CA GLU A 61 -6.52 16.75 16.68
C GLU A 61 -7.27 16.36 15.41
N GLY A 62 -6.70 16.61 14.22
CA GLY A 62 -7.26 16.18 12.95
C GLY A 62 -7.47 14.66 12.88
N ILE A 63 -6.51 13.87 13.39
CA ILE A 63 -6.59 12.41 13.47
C ILE A 63 -7.75 11.95 14.37
N LYS A 64 -7.95 12.61 15.53
CA LYS A 64 -9.06 12.32 16.45
C LYS A 64 -10.43 12.60 15.82
N GLN A 65 -10.52 13.65 15.02
CA GLN A 65 -11.78 14.05 14.36
C GLN A 65 -12.08 13.27 13.07
N THR A 66 -11.08 12.62 12.46
CA THR A 66 -11.24 11.97 11.15
C THR A 66 -10.83 10.49 11.17
N LEU A 67 -9.53 10.19 11.16
CA LEU A 67 -8.98 8.85 10.97
C LEU A 67 -9.53 7.85 11.99
N ILE A 68 -9.51 8.21 13.28
CA ILE A 68 -9.95 7.33 14.37
C ILE A 68 -11.47 7.08 14.33
N ARG A 69 -12.26 7.94 13.69
CA ARG A 69 -13.70 7.71 13.54
C ARG A 69 -14.00 6.57 12.56
N HIS A 70 -13.08 6.27 11.65
CA HIS A 70 -13.27 5.15 10.73
C HIS A 70 -13.00 3.82 11.46
N PRO A 71 -13.94 2.86 11.47
CA PRO A 71 -13.82 1.60 12.22
C PRO A 71 -12.51 0.83 11.96
N ARG A 72 -12.07 0.76 10.70
CA ARG A 72 -10.82 0.08 10.31
C ARG A 72 -9.56 0.60 11.01
N PHE A 73 -9.51 1.89 11.35
CA PHE A 73 -8.37 2.52 12.02
C PHE A 73 -8.49 2.50 13.55
N SER A 74 -9.62 2.01 14.06
CA SER A 74 -9.89 1.80 15.47
C SER A 74 -10.03 0.32 15.83
N CYS A 75 -9.60 -0.58 14.95
CA CYS A 75 -9.53 -2.00 15.21
C CYS A 75 -8.07 -2.45 15.38
N LYS A 76 -7.86 -3.38 16.32
CA LYS A 76 -6.60 -4.12 16.44
C LYS A 76 -6.83 -5.59 16.19
N MET A 77 -5.80 -6.26 15.71
CA MET A 77 -5.83 -7.71 15.55
C MET A 77 -5.54 -8.38 16.90
N VAL A 78 -6.36 -9.37 17.27
CA VAL A 78 -6.15 -10.20 18.45
C VAL A 78 -6.13 -11.67 18.04
N GLU A 79 -5.18 -12.42 18.59
CA GLU A 79 -5.14 -13.88 18.45
C GLU A 79 -6.00 -14.53 19.54
N SER A 80 -6.99 -15.33 19.14
CA SER A 80 -7.78 -16.10 20.09
C SER A 80 -7.00 -17.33 20.56
N GLY A 81 -6.89 -17.51 21.87
CA GLY A 81 -6.11 -18.57 22.51
C GLY A 81 -6.68 -19.99 22.41
N ASN A 82 -7.77 -20.21 21.67
CA ASN A 82 -8.32 -21.54 21.46
C ASN A 82 -7.52 -22.32 20.40
N LYS A 83 -7.66 -23.66 20.39
CA LYS A 83 -6.87 -24.63 19.59
C LYS A 83 -6.77 -24.35 18.08
N ARG A 84 -7.56 -23.42 17.54
CA ARG A 84 -7.39 -22.83 16.22
C ARG A 84 -6.90 -21.39 16.42
N ARG A 85 -5.70 -21.07 15.93
CA ARG A 85 -5.13 -19.70 15.87
C ARG A 85 -6.01 -18.79 15.01
N GLU A 86 -7.21 -18.48 15.49
CA GLU A 86 -8.17 -17.62 14.82
C GLU A 86 -7.82 -16.19 15.19
N GLN A 87 -7.41 -15.43 14.17
CA GLN A 87 -7.16 -14.00 14.27
C GLN A 87 -8.47 -13.26 14.02
N LYS A 88 -8.77 -12.30 14.89
CA LYS A 88 -9.97 -11.45 14.79
C LYS A 88 -9.62 -9.97 14.90
N TRP A 89 -10.43 -9.13 14.27
CA TRP A 89 -10.44 -7.69 14.46
C TRP A 89 -11.34 -7.36 15.64
N VAL A 90 -10.79 -6.62 16.59
CA VAL A 90 -11.50 -6.15 17.78
C VAL A 90 -11.41 -4.64 17.82
N GLN A 91 -12.56 -3.98 17.94
CA GLN A 91 -12.62 -2.54 18.10
C GLN A 91 -11.93 -2.13 19.40
N THR A 92 -11.20 -1.02 19.39
CA THR A 92 -10.40 -0.60 20.53
C THR A 92 -10.34 0.91 20.64
N LYS A 93 -10.17 1.38 21.87
CA LYS A 93 -9.96 2.81 22.12
C LYS A 93 -8.57 3.21 21.67
N VAL A 94 -8.49 4.12 20.71
CA VAL A 94 -7.23 4.63 20.17
C VAL A 94 -6.76 5.86 20.93
N VAL A 95 -5.50 5.86 21.34
CA VAL A 95 -4.79 7.05 21.85
C VAL A 95 -3.96 7.61 20.71
N ALA A 96 -4.41 8.71 20.09
CA ALA A 96 -3.83 9.23 18.85
C ALA A 96 -2.31 9.51 18.97
N GLU A 97 -1.88 9.97 20.13
CA GLU A 97 -0.50 10.31 20.46
C GLU A 97 0.45 9.11 20.33
N ASP A 98 -0.03 7.90 20.63
CA ASP A 98 0.77 6.65 20.53
C ASP A 98 1.01 6.21 19.07
N HIS A 99 0.32 6.84 18.12
CA HIS A 99 0.46 6.59 16.68
C HIS A 99 1.19 7.71 15.94
N VAL A 100 1.53 8.81 16.63
CA VAL A 100 2.25 9.95 16.02
C VAL A 100 3.71 9.94 16.46
N VAL A 101 4.61 9.68 15.52
CA VAL A 101 6.05 9.62 15.74
C VAL A 101 6.68 10.94 15.26
N ILE A 102 7.35 11.63 16.17
CA ILE A 102 8.07 12.89 15.87
C ILE A 102 9.57 12.61 16.06
N PRO A 103 10.30 12.18 15.01
CA PRO A 103 11.72 11.92 15.12
C PRO A 103 12.47 13.23 15.42
N LYS A 104 13.40 13.18 16.37
CA LYS A 104 14.36 14.27 16.58
C LYS A 104 15.42 14.17 15.50
N ILE A 105 15.34 15.08 14.53
CA ILE A 105 16.29 15.15 13.42
C ILE A 105 17.39 16.14 13.82
N ASP A 106 18.61 15.64 14.01
CA ASP A 106 19.77 16.50 14.25
C ASP A 106 20.27 17.07 12.91
N MET A 107 19.90 18.31 12.65
CA MET A 107 20.21 19.01 11.40
C MET A 107 21.72 19.23 11.21
N HIS A 108 22.52 19.18 12.29
CA HIS A 108 23.97 19.37 12.21
C HIS A 108 24.67 18.26 11.41
N ASN A 109 24.11 17.05 11.43
CA ASN A 109 24.62 15.91 10.64
C ASN A 109 24.08 15.87 9.19
N ILE A 110 23.02 16.62 8.89
CA ILE A 110 22.39 16.71 7.57
C ILE A 110 23.11 17.72 6.67
N GLY A 111 23.92 18.63 7.22
CA GLY A 111 24.78 19.51 6.40
C GLY A 111 25.69 18.76 5.42
N ASN A 112 26.04 17.50 5.73
CA ASN A 112 26.85 16.61 4.87
C ASN A 112 26.02 15.57 4.09
N ALA A 113 24.72 15.42 4.38
CA ALA A 113 23.83 14.45 3.74
C ALA A 113 22.61 15.17 3.16
N ASN A 114 22.42 15.16 1.84
CA ASN A 114 21.25 15.77 1.20
C ASN A 114 19.96 15.36 1.95
N ALA A 115 19.13 16.33 2.34
CA ALA A 115 17.87 16.10 3.08
C ALA A 115 16.96 15.10 2.35
N ASP A 116 16.98 15.10 1.01
CA ASP A 116 16.27 14.12 0.18
C ASP A 116 16.82 12.70 0.38
N ALA A 117 18.15 12.54 0.42
CA ALA A 117 18.78 11.24 0.65
C ALA A 117 18.51 10.72 2.08
N PHE A 118 18.44 11.61 3.08
CA PHE A 118 17.99 11.26 4.41
C PHE A 118 16.54 10.76 4.39
N LEU A 119 15.64 11.48 3.71
CA LEU A 119 14.24 11.07 3.58
C LEU A 119 14.12 9.70 2.91
N ASP A 120 14.82 9.48 1.80
CA ASP A 120 14.82 8.20 1.08
C ASP A 120 15.33 7.07 1.97
N SER A 121 16.40 7.30 2.73
CA SER A 121 16.92 6.32 3.70
C SER A 121 15.92 6.07 4.84
N TYR A 122 15.24 7.11 5.33
CA TYR A 122 14.25 7.01 6.39
C TYR A 122 13.05 6.17 5.95
N VAL A 123 12.49 6.48 4.77
CA VAL A 123 11.39 5.73 4.15
C VAL A 123 11.80 4.28 3.88
N SER A 124 13.00 4.07 3.33
CA SER A 124 13.57 2.74 3.10
C SER A 124 13.62 1.92 4.39
N ASN A 125 14.12 2.51 5.48
CA ASN A 125 14.15 1.84 6.78
C ASN A 125 12.74 1.53 7.30
N LEU A 126 11.78 2.45 7.14
CA LEU A 126 10.39 2.23 7.56
C LEU A 126 9.72 1.03 6.89
N THR A 127 10.10 0.69 5.65
CA THR A 127 9.59 -0.53 4.97
C THR A 127 10.04 -1.83 5.63
N THR A 128 11.14 -1.81 6.37
CA THR A 128 11.75 -3.00 6.97
C THR A 128 11.30 -3.23 8.41
N ILE A 129 10.93 -2.15 9.12
CA ILE A 129 10.46 -2.20 10.49
C ILE A 129 8.98 -2.64 10.50
N PRO A 130 8.58 -3.69 11.25
CA PRO A 130 7.16 -4.05 11.37
C PRO A 130 6.41 -3.07 12.28
N LEU A 131 5.09 -2.98 12.10
CA LEU A 131 4.21 -2.24 13.01
C LEU A 131 3.98 -3.03 14.31
N ASP A 132 3.80 -2.30 15.42
CA ASP A 132 3.42 -2.90 16.70
C ASP A 132 1.97 -3.41 16.65
N THR A 133 1.80 -4.72 16.81
CA THR A 133 0.50 -5.39 16.73
C THR A 133 -0.34 -5.24 17.99
N SER A 134 0.20 -4.63 19.06
CA SER A 134 -0.56 -4.34 20.29
C SER A 134 -1.57 -3.21 20.14
N LYS A 135 -1.42 -2.39 19.09
CA LYS A 135 -2.26 -1.22 18.75
C LYS A 135 -2.78 -1.33 17.30
N PRO A 136 -3.76 -0.50 16.89
CA PRO A 136 -4.18 -0.43 15.49
C PRO A 136 -3.01 -0.20 14.53
N LEU A 137 -3.05 -0.85 13.37
CA LEU A 137 -1.86 -1.03 12.52
C LEU A 137 -1.61 0.13 11.56
N TRP A 138 -1.37 1.31 12.13
CA TRP A 138 -1.00 2.50 11.39
C TRP A 138 -0.20 3.47 12.26
N GLU A 139 0.69 4.25 11.64
CA GLU A 139 1.51 5.27 12.28
C GLU A 139 1.68 6.48 11.35
N VAL A 140 1.79 7.67 11.94
CA VAL A 140 2.06 8.92 11.24
C VAL A 140 3.39 9.47 11.75
N HIS A 141 4.34 9.66 10.85
CA HIS A 141 5.63 10.27 11.17
C HIS A 141 5.63 11.72 10.70
N LEU A 142 5.93 12.65 11.59
CA LEU A 142 5.98 14.08 11.30
C LEU A 142 7.43 14.55 11.35
N LEU A 143 8.01 14.79 10.18
CA LEU A 143 9.40 15.18 10.02
C LEU A 143 9.47 16.69 9.76
N ASP A 144 10.07 17.42 10.70
CA ASP A 144 10.50 18.80 10.45
C ASP A 144 11.80 18.79 9.62
N LEU A 145 11.66 18.40 8.35
CA LEU A 145 12.72 18.24 7.38
C LEU A 145 12.36 19.01 6.12
N ARG A 146 13.20 19.98 5.75
CA ARG A 146 13.08 20.71 4.50
C ARG A 146 13.80 19.96 3.39
N THR A 147 13.05 19.52 2.39
CA THR A 147 13.54 18.81 1.20
C THR A 147 13.64 19.77 0.02
N SER A 148 14.05 19.26 -1.15
CA SER A 148 14.03 20.06 -2.39
C SER A 148 12.62 20.54 -2.78
N ASP A 149 11.59 19.72 -2.52
CA ASP A 149 10.20 19.96 -2.95
C ASP A 149 9.24 20.37 -1.82
N ALA A 150 9.65 20.34 -0.55
CA ALA A 150 8.76 20.60 0.58
C ALA A 150 9.45 21.28 1.78
N GLU A 151 8.70 22.08 2.53
CA GLU A 151 9.17 22.69 3.77
C GLU A 151 9.19 21.69 4.92
N ASN A 152 8.27 20.72 4.93
CA ASN A 152 8.10 19.69 5.95
C ASN A 152 7.57 18.40 5.30
N VAL A 153 7.72 17.26 5.97
CA VAL A 153 7.28 15.96 5.44
C VAL A 153 6.44 15.21 6.46
N ALA A 154 5.30 14.68 6.02
CA ALA A 154 4.50 13.73 6.79
C ALA A 154 4.53 12.36 6.09
N ILE A 155 4.73 11.29 6.86
CA ILE A 155 4.74 9.93 6.33
C ILE A 155 3.63 9.13 7.03
N LEU A 156 2.73 8.56 6.24
CA LEU A 156 1.68 7.67 6.72
C LEU A 156 2.08 6.23 6.40
N LYS A 157 2.20 5.41 7.45
CA LYS A 157 2.51 3.99 7.34
C LYS A 157 1.30 3.19 7.80
N ILE A 158 0.77 2.32 6.95
CA ILE A 158 -0.43 1.51 7.24
C ILE A 158 -0.15 0.07 6.85
N HIS A 159 -0.53 -0.88 7.70
CA HIS A 159 -0.43 -2.30 7.35
C HIS A 159 -1.42 -2.66 6.23
N HIS A 160 -0.97 -3.45 5.24
CA HIS A 160 -1.76 -3.72 4.03
C HIS A 160 -3.05 -4.55 4.30
N SER A 161 -3.19 -5.13 5.50
CA SER A 161 -4.44 -5.76 5.94
C SER A 161 -5.57 -4.77 6.26
N VAL A 162 -5.24 -3.50 6.52
CA VAL A 162 -6.22 -2.44 6.86
C VAL A 162 -6.88 -1.88 5.60
N GLY A 163 -6.17 -1.85 4.46
CA GLY A 163 -6.71 -1.32 3.22
C GLY A 163 -5.76 -1.49 2.03
N ASP A 164 -6.30 -1.21 0.84
CA ASP A 164 -5.57 -1.10 -0.41
C ASP A 164 -5.38 0.37 -0.81
N GLY A 165 -4.61 0.63 -1.87
CA GLY A 165 -4.32 2.00 -2.33
C GLY A 165 -5.57 2.83 -2.64
N MET A 166 -6.64 2.20 -3.13
CA MET A 166 -7.90 2.88 -3.41
C MET A 166 -8.70 3.22 -2.14
N SER A 167 -8.77 2.31 -1.18
CA SER A 167 -9.40 2.60 0.12
C SER A 167 -8.63 3.69 0.86
N LEU A 168 -7.30 3.70 0.75
CA LEU A 168 -6.47 4.75 1.32
C LEU A 168 -6.68 6.10 0.61
N MET A 169 -6.84 6.12 -0.71
CA MET A 169 -7.17 7.37 -1.42
C MET A 169 -8.53 7.92 -0.97
N SER A 170 -9.56 7.07 -0.86
CA SER A 170 -10.86 7.47 -0.31
C SER A 170 -10.75 8.02 1.11
N LEU A 171 -9.91 7.41 1.95
CA LEU A 171 -9.64 7.90 3.30
C LEU A 171 -8.97 9.28 3.28
N VAL A 172 -7.94 9.49 2.46
CA VAL A 172 -7.29 10.79 2.32
C VAL A 172 -8.31 11.86 1.93
N LEU A 173 -9.20 11.54 0.98
CA LEU A 173 -10.27 12.46 0.57
C LEU A 173 -11.27 12.72 1.71
N ALA A 174 -11.64 11.69 2.48
CA ALA A 174 -12.54 11.83 3.64
C ALA A 174 -11.93 12.66 4.79
N CYS A 175 -10.62 12.55 4.98
CA CYS A 175 -9.84 13.27 5.98
C CYS A 175 -9.44 14.69 5.56
N THR A 176 -9.69 15.08 4.31
CA THR A 176 -9.33 16.41 3.78
C THR A 176 -10.57 17.23 3.44
N ARG A 177 -10.37 18.54 3.26
CA ARG A 177 -11.41 19.50 2.95
C ARG A 177 -10.96 20.41 1.81
N LYS A 178 -11.92 20.97 1.07
CA LYS A 178 -11.59 21.92 0.00
C LYS A 178 -10.92 23.16 0.60
N THR A 179 -9.94 23.70 -0.11
CA THR A 179 -9.33 24.99 0.26
C THR A 179 -10.31 26.16 0.10
N SER A 180 -11.31 26.02 -0.76
CA SER A 180 -12.37 27.02 -0.98
C SER A 180 -13.53 26.93 0.01
N ASN A 181 -13.80 25.74 0.57
CA ASN A 181 -14.84 25.53 1.58
C ASN A 181 -14.38 24.46 2.60
N PRO A 182 -14.08 24.85 3.86
CA PRO A 182 -13.53 23.95 4.88
C PRO A 182 -14.52 22.88 5.37
N ASP A 183 -15.82 23.00 5.08
CA ASP A 183 -16.82 22.01 5.48
C ASP A 183 -17.08 20.94 4.41
N GLU A 184 -16.59 21.15 3.19
CA GLU A 184 -16.82 20.25 2.05
C GLU A 184 -15.67 19.28 1.77
N LEU A 185 -16.04 18.05 1.42
CA LEU A 185 -15.11 17.04 0.90
C LEU A 185 -14.61 17.42 -0.51
N PRO A 186 -13.39 16.99 -0.91
CA PRO A 186 -12.90 17.17 -2.26
C PRO A 186 -13.84 16.50 -3.29
N SER A 187 -14.08 17.17 -4.41
CA SER A 187 -14.88 16.61 -5.51
C SER A 187 -13.99 15.79 -6.46
N LEU A 188 -14.35 14.54 -6.70
CA LEU A 188 -13.74 13.75 -7.78
C LEU A 188 -14.53 13.95 -9.07
N PRO A 189 -13.86 14.01 -10.24
CA PRO A 189 -14.55 14.01 -11.51
C PRO A 189 -15.34 12.70 -11.63
N ASN A 190 -16.66 12.82 -11.67
CA ASN A 190 -17.53 11.67 -11.96
C ASN A 190 -17.19 11.18 -13.36
N GLN A 191 -16.57 10.00 -13.46
CA GLN A 191 -16.56 9.31 -14.74
C GLN A 191 -18.01 8.96 -15.04
N LYS A 192 -18.58 9.66 -16.03
CA LYS A 192 -19.85 9.24 -16.62
C LYS A 192 -19.61 7.82 -17.11
N SER A 193 -20.20 6.83 -16.44
CA SER A 193 -20.33 5.52 -17.04
C SER A 193 -21.02 5.77 -18.37
N SER A 194 -20.35 5.47 -19.48
CA SER A 194 -21.01 5.43 -20.77
C SER A 194 -22.14 4.43 -20.57
N LEU A 195 -23.39 4.91 -20.51
CA LEU A 195 -24.54 4.03 -20.43
C LEU A 195 -24.42 3.09 -21.61
N SER A 196 -24.14 1.82 -21.31
CA SER A 196 -24.23 0.73 -22.25
C SER A 196 -25.61 0.83 -22.87
N GLY A 197 -25.67 1.11 -24.17
CA GLY A 197 -26.93 1.18 -24.90
C GLY A 197 -27.69 -0.11 -24.63
N SER A 198 -28.89 0.01 -24.06
CA SER A 198 -29.80 -1.11 -23.85
C SER A 198 -30.19 -1.65 -25.23
N ARG A 199 -29.38 -2.58 -25.76
CA ARG A 199 -29.80 -3.40 -26.89
C ARG A 199 -30.83 -4.37 -26.32
N SER A 200 -32.09 -4.16 -26.71
CA SER A 200 -33.19 -5.06 -26.41
C SER A 200 -32.97 -6.39 -27.15
N TYR A 201 -32.11 -7.24 -26.61
CA TYR A 201 -32.00 -8.64 -27.04
C TYR A 201 -33.28 -9.37 -26.62
N SER A 202 -33.77 -10.28 -27.46
CA SER A 202 -34.83 -11.20 -27.05
C SER A 202 -34.35 -11.98 -25.80
N ARG A 203 -35.27 -12.31 -24.88
CA ARG A 203 -34.94 -13.05 -23.64
C ARG A 203 -34.11 -14.30 -23.92
N LEU A 204 -34.39 -14.98 -25.02
CA LEU A 204 -33.64 -16.16 -25.48
C LEU A 204 -32.19 -15.81 -25.85
N LEU A 205 -31.96 -14.76 -26.65
CA LEU A 205 -30.61 -14.33 -27.03
C LEU A 205 -29.79 -13.91 -25.80
N TRP A 206 -30.41 -13.25 -24.82
CA TRP A 206 -29.74 -12.89 -23.58
C TRP A 206 -29.33 -14.12 -22.77
N LEU A 207 -30.21 -15.13 -22.63
CA LEU A 207 -29.89 -16.39 -21.93
C LEU A 207 -28.75 -17.15 -22.61
N VAL A 208 -28.75 -17.21 -23.95
CA VAL A 208 -27.66 -17.85 -24.71
C VAL A 208 -26.34 -17.11 -24.49
N MET A 209 -26.33 -15.78 -24.55
CA MET A 209 -25.13 -14.98 -24.30
C MET A 209 -24.65 -15.08 -22.86
N ALA A 210 -25.56 -15.16 -21.87
CA ALA A 210 -25.22 -15.36 -20.48
C ALA A 210 -24.58 -16.73 -20.26
N LEU A 211 -25.19 -17.80 -20.80
CA LEU A 211 -24.64 -19.16 -20.73
C LEU A 211 -23.27 -19.24 -21.41
N TRP A 212 -23.14 -18.65 -22.60
CA TRP A 212 -21.86 -18.57 -23.31
C TRP A 212 -20.79 -17.82 -22.52
N SER A 213 -21.16 -16.73 -21.85
CA SER A 213 -20.25 -15.98 -20.99
C SER A 213 -19.79 -16.80 -19.80
N VAL A 214 -20.68 -17.61 -19.19
CA VAL A 214 -20.32 -18.54 -18.12
C VAL A 214 -19.37 -19.63 -18.64
N VAL A 215 -19.65 -20.21 -19.81
CA VAL A 215 -18.76 -21.21 -20.44
C VAL A 215 -17.38 -20.62 -20.70
N MET A 216 -17.31 -19.43 -21.30
CA MET A 216 -16.05 -18.74 -21.55
C MET A 216 -15.30 -18.39 -20.26
N LEU A 217 -16.01 -17.97 -19.21
CA LEU A 217 -15.42 -17.71 -17.90
C LEU A 217 -14.79 -18.98 -17.33
N VAL A 218 -15.50 -20.11 -17.39
CA VAL A 218 -14.98 -21.41 -16.92
C VAL A 218 -13.77 -21.84 -17.73
N LEU A 219 -13.84 -21.78 -19.06
CA LEU A 219 -12.72 -22.15 -19.93
C LEU A 219 -11.49 -21.28 -19.68
N ASN A 220 -11.65 -19.96 -19.60
CA ASN A 220 -10.55 -19.04 -19.27
C ASN A 220 -9.98 -19.35 -17.88
N THR A 221 -10.83 -19.59 -16.88
CA THR A 221 -10.38 -19.95 -15.52
C THR A 221 -9.57 -21.24 -15.52
N VAL A 222 -9.99 -22.25 -16.30
CA VAL A 222 -9.25 -23.51 -16.44
C VAL A 222 -7.91 -23.27 -17.14
N CYS A 223 -7.89 -22.50 -18.22
CA CYS A 223 -6.65 -22.11 -18.91
C CYS A 223 -5.69 -21.36 -17.96
N ASP A 224 -6.18 -20.37 -17.21
CA ASP A 224 -5.41 -19.60 -16.24
C ASP A 224 -4.88 -20.49 -15.12
N ALA A 225 -5.70 -21.43 -14.61
CA ALA A 225 -5.28 -22.38 -13.60
C ALA A 225 -4.19 -23.33 -14.11
N LEU A 226 -4.33 -23.83 -15.34
CA LEU A 226 -3.32 -24.67 -15.99
C LEU A 226 -2.03 -23.88 -16.23
N GLU A 227 -2.12 -22.63 -16.68
CA GLU A 227 -0.97 -21.74 -16.86
C GLU A 227 -0.27 -21.47 -15.51
N PHE A 228 -1.03 -21.25 -14.44
CA PHE A 228 -0.50 -21.06 -13.10
C PHE A 228 0.23 -22.32 -12.60
N ILE A 229 -0.35 -23.50 -12.78
CA ILE A 229 0.28 -24.79 -12.43
C ILE A 229 1.56 -24.99 -13.26
N ALA A 230 1.50 -24.77 -14.58
CA ALA A 230 2.65 -24.85 -15.46
C ALA A 230 3.75 -23.86 -15.05
N THR A 231 3.36 -22.66 -14.62
CA THR A 231 4.23 -21.62 -14.08
C THR A 231 4.93 -22.05 -12.80
N ALA A 232 4.18 -22.60 -11.85
CA ALA A 232 4.72 -23.04 -10.57
C ALA A 232 5.67 -24.24 -10.71
N MET A 233 5.39 -25.15 -11.64
CA MET A 233 6.12 -26.41 -11.77
C MET A 233 7.27 -26.37 -12.79
N PHE A 234 7.06 -25.79 -13.98
CA PHE A 234 7.91 -26.02 -15.16
C PHE A 234 8.45 -24.73 -15.78
N LEU A 235 7.64 -23.67 -15.86
CA LEU A 235 8.02 -22.42 -16.51
C LEU A 235 8.72 -21.50 -15.51
N LYS A 236 9.84 -21.92 -14.92
CA LYS A 236 10.62 -21.02 -14.06
C LYS A 236 11.13 -19.82 -14.87
N ASP A 237 11.10 -18.63 -14.27
CA ASP A 237 11.70 -17.45 -14.89
C ASP A 237 13.21 -17.58 -14.95
N THR A 238 13.81 -17.01 -15.99
CA THR A 238 15.25 -16.98 -16.19
C THR A 238 15.93 -16.41 -14.94
N GLU A 239 17.00 -17.08 -14.49
CA GLU A 239 17.84 -16.54 -13.43
C GLU A 239 18.49 -15.24 -13.93
N THR A 240 18.16 -14.13 -13.26
CA THR A 240 18.60 -12.79 -13.63
C THR A 240 19.06 -12.05 -12.38
N PRO A 241 19.91 -11.01 -12.50
CA PRO A 241 20.38 -10.23 -11.34
C PRO A 241 19.27 -9.57 -10.50
N ILE A 242 18.05 -9.47 -11.02
CA ILE A 242 16.88 -8.95 -10.30
C ILE A 242 16.17 -10.01 -9.45
N LYS A 243 16.44 -11.30 -9.68
CA LYS A 243 15.82 -12.40 -8.96
C LYS A 243 16.51 -12.56 -7.61
N GLY A 244 15.84 -12.11 -6.55
CA GLY A 244 16.36 -12.19 -5.19
C GLY A 244 16.43 -13.63 -4.66
N ASN A 245 17.49 -13.97 -3.93
CA ASN A 245 17.61 -15.24 -3.23
C ASN A 245 16.77 -15.22 -1.94
N PHE A 246 15.52 -15.71 -2.02
CA PHE A 246 14.59 -15.77 -0.88
C PHE A 246 15.17 -16.51 0.35
N ARG A 247 16.07 -17.47 0.13
CA ARG A 247 16.66 -18.32 1.20
C ARG A 247 17.83 -17.70 1.97
N LEU A 248 18.43 -16.61 1.48
CA LEU A 248 19.70 -16.05 2.01
C LEU A 248 19.53 -14.69 2.71
N SER A 249 18.33 -14.11 2.73
CA SER A 249 18.14 -12.72 3.15
C SER A 249 17.84 -12.59 4.66
N THR A 250 18.82 -12.84 5.51
CA THR A 250 18.74 -12.53 6.95
C THR A 250 18.82 -11.03 7.27
N SER A 251 19.12 -10.19 6.29
CA SER A 251 18.98 -8.72 6.40
C SER A 251 18.44 -8.16 5.09
N LYS A 252 17.11 -7.96 5.04
CA LYS A 252 16.45 -7.25 3.93
C LYS A 252 16.82 -5.76 4.03
N ARG A 253 18.00 -5.37 3.55
CA ARG A 253 18.26 -3.95 3.26
C ARG A 253 17.41 -3.58 2.05
N MET A 254 16.23 -3.01 2.31
CA MET A 254 15.38 -2.43 1.27
C MET A 254 15.89 -1.02 0.98
N CYS A 255 15.99 -0.65 -0.29
CA CYS A 255 16.26 0.72 -0.70
C CYS A 255 15.12 1.15 -1.63
N CYS A 256 14.39 2.18 -1.24
CA CYS A 256 13.40 2.83 -2.06
C CYS A 256 14.12 3.81 -2.99
N VAL A 257 13.90 3.64 -4.29
CA VAL A 257 14.39 4.56 -5.32
C VAL A 257 13.19 5.04 -6.11
N HIS A 258 13.08 6.35 -6.29
CA HIS A 258 12.03 6.96 -7.09
C HIS A 258 12.61 8.00 -8.03
N ARG A 259 11.82 8.38 -9.04
CA ARG A 259 12.18 9.46 -9.95
C ARG A 259 10.93 10.18 -10.42
N THR A 260 10.98 11.51 -10.35
CA THR A 260 9.93 12.38 -10.87
C THR A 260 10.07 12.53 -12.38
N VAL A 261 8.97 12.36 -13.10
CA VAL A 261 8.88 12.56 -14.54
C VAL A 261 7.79 13.57 -14.85
N SER A 262 7.99 14.42 -15.86
CA SER A 262 7.00 15.40 -16.27
C SER A 262 5.77 14.69 -16.83
N PHE A 263 4.59 15.05 -16.32
CA PHE A 263 3.34 14.49 -16.83
C PHE A 263 3.02 14.98 -18.25
N ASP A 264 3.49 16.17 -18.61
CA ASP A 264 3.29 16.71 -19.96
C ASP A 264 4.14 15.95 -20.99
N ASP A 265 5.35 15.52 -20.62
CA ASP A 265 6.17 14.65 -21.47
C ASP A 265 5.47 13.30 -21.70
N LEU A 266 4.86 12.73 -20.66
CA LEU A 266 4.07 11.50 -20.78
C LEU A 266 2.88 11.69 -21.74
N LYS A 267 2.19 12.83 -21.69
CA LYS A 267 1.11 13.15 -22.64
C LYS A 267 1.62 13.34 -24.07
N LEU A 268 2.78 13.97 -24.25
CA LEU A 268 3.38 14.15 -25.56
C LEU A 268 3.68 12.78 -26.21
N ILE A 269 4.32 11.87 -25.48
CA ILE A 269 4.63 10.53 -25.96
C ILE A 269 3.34 9.74 -26.22
N LYS A 270 2.39 9.79 -25.28
CA LYS A 270 1.06 9.19 -25.42
C LYS A 270 0.40 9.58 -26.74
N ASN A 271 0.35 10.88 -27.03
CA ASN A 271 -0.32 11.42 -28.22
C ASN A 271 0.44 11.07 -29.50
N ALA A 272 1.77 11.18 -29.50
CA ALA A 272 2.61 10.84 -30.65
C ALA A 272 2.50 9.35 -31.04
N MET A 273 2.38 8.47 -30.05
CA MET A 273 2.29 7.01 -30.25
C MET A 273 0.85 6.49 -30.28
N GLN A 274 -0.16 7.36 -30.19
CA GLN A 274 -1.59 7.01 -30.17
C GLN A 274 -1.95 5.93 -29.13
N MET A 275 -1.36 6.01 -27.94
CA MET A 275 -1.55 5.03 -26.86
C MET A 275 -2.14 5.65 -25.58
N THR A 276 -2.20 4.91 -24.48
CA THR A 276 -2.61 5.43 -23.16
C THR A 276 -1.39 5.84 -22.33
N VAL A 277 -1.61 6.59 -21.23
CA VAL A 277 -0.53 6.93 -20.29
C VAL A 277 0.09 5.68 -19.67
N ASN A 278 -0.73 4.65 -19.40
CA ASN A 278 -0.25 3.40 -18.80
C ASN A 278 0.70 2.66 -19.74
N ASP A 279 0.42 2.69 -21.05
CA ASP A 279 1.28 2.07 -22.07
C ASP A 279 2.66 2.76 -22.12
N VAL A 280 2.68 4.10 -22.03
CA VAL A 280 3.93 4.88 -21.95
C VAL A 280 4.74 4.46 -20.72
N ILE A 281 4.12 4.42 -19.54
CA ILE A 281 4.81 4.08 -18.29
C ILE A 281 5.35 2.65 -18.33
N LEU A 282 4.57 1.71 -18.87
CA LEU A 282 5.00 0.32 -19.02
C LEU A 282 6.20 0.21 -19.98
N GLY A 283 6.15 0.92 -21.11
CA GLY A 283 7.25 0.97 -22.08
C GLY A 283 8.54 1.55 -21.49
N VAL A 284 8.44 2.67 -20.76
CA VAL A 284 9.59 3.28 -20.06
C VAL A 284 10.16 2.34 -19.00
N SER A 285 9.30 1.67 -18.23
CA SER A 285 9.71 0.70 -17.20
C SER A 285 10.44 -0.50 -17.82
N GLN A 286 9.92 -1.03 -18.93
CA GLN A 286 10.55 -2.11 -19.70
C GLN A 286 11.91 -1.68 -20.26
N ALA A 287 12.00 -0.48 -20.84
CA ALA A 287 13.26 0.05 -21.37
C ALA A 287 14.31 0.22 -20.27
N GLY A 288 13.91 0.79 -19.12
CA GLY A 288 14.78 0.93 -17.94
C GLY A 288 15.28 -0.41 -17.42
N LEU A 289 14.39 -1.40 -17.31
CA LEU A 289 14.76 -2.76 -16.88
C LEU A 289 15.71 -3.44 -17.87
N SER A 290 15.45 -3.29 -19.18
CA SER A 290 16.33 -3.83 -20.23
C SER A 290 17.73 -3.21 -20.16
N GLN A 291 17.83 -1.89 -20.00
CA GLN A 291 19.10 -1.18 -19.88
C GLN A 291 19.86 -1.57 -18.61
N TYR A 292 19.15 -1.71 -17.48
CA TYR A 292 19.72 -2.19 -16.23
C TYR A 292 20.33 -3.59 -16.38
N LEU A 293 19.59 -4.53 -16.96
CA LEU A 293 20.09 -5.89 -17.19
C LEU A 293 21.31 -5.90 -18.11
N LYS A 294 21.27 -5.13 -19.22
CA LYS A 294 22.42 -4.99 -20.13
C LYS A 294 23.68 -4.52 -19.40
N ARG A 295 23.54 -3.50 -18.56
CA ARG A 295 24.65 -2.98 -17.76
C ARG A 295 25.18 -4.03 -16.78
N ARG A 296 24.31 -4.72 -16.05
CA ARG A 296 24.72 -5.71 -15.04
C ARG A 296 25.45 -6.91 -15.63
N TYR A 297 24.95 -7.48 -16.72
CA TYR A 297 25.63 -8.57 -17.41
C TYR A 297 26.97 -8.11 -17.99
N GLY A 298 27.04 -6.87 -18.51
CA GLY A 298 28.30 -6.28 -18.95
C GLY A 298 29.33 -6.07 -17.83
N GLU A 299 28.90 -5.64 -16.65
CA GLU A 299 29.75 -5.51 -15.44
C GLU A 299 30.28 -6.87 -14.93
N GLN A 300 29.55 -7.95 -15.18
CA GLN A 300 29.93 -9.32 -14.81
C GLN A 300 30.72 -10.05 -15.90
N GLU A 301 30.99 -9.39 -17.05
CA GLU A 301 31.58 -10.00 -18.24
C GLU A 301 30.82 -11.25 -18.74
N GLU A 302 29.53 -11.38 -18.38
CA GLU A 302 28.67 -12.48 -18.78
C GLU A 302 27.82 -12.09 -20.00
N PRO A 303 27.68 -12.97 -21.01
CA PRO A 303 26.80 -12.69 -22.14
C PRO A 303 25.33 -12.73 -21.70
N MET A 304 24.58 -11.69 -22.03
CA MET A 304 23.13 -11.66 -21.78
C MET A 304 22.45 -12.85 -22.48
N PRO A 305 21.66 -13.68 -21.76
CA PRO A 305 20.92 -14.77 -22.38
C PRO A 305 19.96 -14.27 -23.45
N LYS A 306 19.91 -14.96 -24.60
CA LYS A 306 18.89 -14.70 -25.63
C LYS A 306 17.54 -15.23 -25.13
N GLY A 307 16.51 -14.39 -25.13
CA GLY A 307 15.14 -14.78 -24.74
C GLY A 307 14.89 -14.82 -23.24
N ILE A 308 15.31 -13.80 -22.50
CA ILE A 308 15.00 -13.68 -21.06
C ILE A 308 13.48 -13.68 -20.86
N ARG A 309 12.99 -14.62 -20.05
CA ARG A 309 11.59 -14.65 -19.61
C ARG A 309 11.47 -13.91 -18.28
N LEU A 310 10.70 -12.82 -18.30
CA LEU A 310 10.30 -12.07 -17.13
C LEU A 310 8.78 -12.03 -17.07
N ARG A 311 8.23 -12.30 -15.89
CA ARG A 311 6.81 -12.11 -15.60
C ARG A 311 6.64 -10.96 -14.62
N ALA A 312 5.67 -10.10 -14.92
CA ALA A 312 5.28 -8.99 -14.07
C ALA A 312 3.80 -9.13 -13.71
N ALA A 313 3.46 -8.82 -12.47
CA ALA A 313 2.08 -8.71 -12.02
C ALA A 313 1.75 -7.22 -11.85
N LEU A 314 0.74 -6.75 -12.58
CA LEU A 314 0.20 -5.40 -12.42
C LEU A 314 -1.14 -5.48 -11.70
N LEU A 315 -1.18 -4.98 -10.46
CA LEU A 315 -2.39 -4.93 -9.68
C LEU A 315 -3.21 -3.72 -10.10
N VAL A 316 -4.44 -3.94 -10.58
CA VAL A 316 -5.37 -2.89 -11.02
C VAL A 316 -6.61 -2.87 -10.14
N ASN A 317 -7.21 -1.70 -9.98
CA ASN A 317 -8.47 -1.58 -9.27
C ASN A 317 -9.59 -2.21 -10.09
N ILE A 318 -10.26 -3.21 -9.51
CA ILE A 318 -11.41 -3.89 -10.12
C ILE A 318 -12.76 -3.29 -9.71
N ARG A 319 -12.78 -2.34 -8.76
CA ARG A 319 -14.01 -1.67 -8.35
C ARG A 319 -14.50 -0.72 -9.44
N PRO A 320 -15.82 -0.64 -9.70
CA PRO A 320 -16.37 0.42 -10.52
C PRO A 320 -15.96 1.77 -9.92
N ALA A 321 -15.61 2.75 -10.76
CA ALA A 321 -15.28 4.12 -10.35
C ALA A 321 -16.52 4.80 -9.75
N THR A 322 -16.87 4.39 -8.54
CA THR A 322 -17.88 5.02 -7.69
C THR A 322 -17.15 6.07 -6.87
N GLY A 323 -17.81 7.22 -6.63
CA GLY A 323 -17.24 8.34 -5.89
C GLY A 323 -16.77 7.96 -4.48
N ILE A 324 -16.33 8.96 -3.70
CA ILE A 324 -15.76 8.78 -2.36
C ILE A 324 -16.68 7.88 -1.50
N GLN A 325 -16.27 6.63 -1.30
CA GLN A 325 -16.93 5.70 -0.40
C GLN A 325 -16.42 5.97 1.02
N ALA A 326 -17.00 6.98 1.66
CA ALA A 326 -16.82 7.25 3.08
C ALA A 326 -18.06 6.74 3.82
N ASN A 327 -18.10 5.45 4.11
CA ASN A 327 -18.97 4.86 5.12
C ASN A 327 -18.10 4.22 6.19
#